data_AF-A0A949G960-F1
#
_entry.id   AF-A0A949G960-F1
#
_cell.length_a   1.000
_cell.length_b   1.000
_cell.length_c   1.000
_cell.angle_alpha   90.00
_cell.angle_beta   90.00
_cell.angle_gamma   90.00
#
_symmetry.space_group_name_H-M   'P 1'
#
loop_
_entity.id
_entity.type
_entity.pdbx_description
1 polymer ?
#
loop_
_entity_poly.entity_id
_entity_poly.type
_entity_poly.pdbx_seq_one_letter_code
_entity_poly.pdbx_strand_id
1 'polypeptide(L)'
;MRNQVDWSKNPDEVVSKLTVFNQRKIPACAAHSIVTMMQIQWYRHTGEIINFSPRFLDILSWTPDLDLYDGRDMGVVMDLATRVGCCTEDLLPNDTTLPIEVYRDRSIITKAMIKEANTYRLSNLGLRPQRLSGNRN
;
A
#
# COMPACT_ATOMS: atom_id res chain seq x y z
N MET A 1 3.14 -27.21 -7.22
CA MET A 1 2.24 -26.40 -6.36
C MET A 1 3.09 -25.81 -5.25
N ARG A 2 3.16 -24.47 -5.11
CA ARG A 2 3.82 -23.88 -3.93
C ARG A 2 2.86 -24.00 -2.74
N ASN A 3 3.35 -24.50 -1.61
CA ASN A 3 2.58 -24.56 -0.37
C ASN A 3 2.19 -23.14 0.03
N GLN A 4 0.91 -22.78 -0.13
CA GLN A 4 0.40 -21.54 0.45
C GLN A 4 0.55 -21.66 1.97
N VAL A 5 1.29 -20.74 2.57
CA VAL A 5 1.40 -20.65 4.04
C VAL A 5 -0.01 -20.34 4.59
N ASP A 6 -0.52 -21.20 5.47
CA ASP A 6 -1.75 -21.00 6.23
C ASP A 6 -1.42 -20.24 7.52
N TRP A 7 -1.85 -19.00 7.56
CA TRP A 7 -1.43 -17.93 8.44
C TRP A 7 -2.42 -17.77 9.60
N SER A 8 -3.59 -18.40 9.49
CA SER A 8 -4.44 -18.69 10.66
C SER A 8 -3.78 -19.67 11.63
N LYS A 9 -2.83 -20.47 11.14
CA LYS A 9 -2.13 -21.49 11.94
C LYS A 9 -0.82 -20.97 12.54
N ASN A 10 -0.10 -20.10 11.83
CA ASN A 10 1.19 -19.54 12.28
C ASN A 10 1.25 -18.00 12.10
N PRO A 11 0.38 -17.21 12.75
CA PRO A 11 0.36 -15.76 12.60
C PRO A 11 1.68 -15.10 13.02
N ASP A 12 2.32 -15.63 14.06
CA ASP A 12 3.56 -15.08 14.63
C ASP A 12 4.74 -15.12 13.64
N GLU A 13 4.78 -16.12 12.75
CA GLU A 13 5.83 -16.23 11.72
C GLU A 13 5.75 -15.09 10.70
N VAL A 14 4.53 -14.65 10.37
CA VAL A 14 4.31 -13.57 9.41
C VAL A 14 4.44 -12.22 10.11
N VAL A 15 3.74 -12.04 11.24
CA VAL A 15 3.66 -10.77 11.97
C VAL A 15 5.05 -10.27 12.40
N SER A 16 5.92 -11.17 12.88
CA SER A 16 7.28 -10.80 13.28
C SER A 16 8.17 -10.29 12.14
N LYS A 17 7.79 -10.56 10.88
CA LYS A 17 8.52 -10.12 9.69
C LYS A 17 7.95 -8.88 9.04
N LEU A 18 6.78 -8.40 9.48
CA LEU A 18 6.13 -7.22 8.90
C LEU A 18 6.86 -5.94 9.33
N THR A 19 6.92 -4.97 8.41
CA THR A 19 7.41 -3.64 8.72
C THR A 19 6.42 -2.95 9.66
N VAL A 20 6.89 -2.47 10.81
CA VAL A 20 6.08 -1.64 11.71
C VAL A 20 6.23 -0.18 11.30
N PHE A 21 5.19 0.38 10.69
CA PHE A 21 5.19 1.78 10.25
C PHE A 21 4.73 2.73 11.37
N ASN A 22 5.36 3.90 11.46
CA ASN A 22 4.95 4.99 12.34
C ASN A 22 4.49 6.21 11.52
N GLN A 23 3.17 6.46 11.50
CA GLN A 23 2.59 7.58 10.76
C GLN A 23 2.74 8.94 11.45
N ARG A 24 3.15 8.98 12.73
CA ARG A 24 3.22 10.20 13.56
C ARG A 24 1.92 11.02 13.44
N LYS A 25 2.00 12.27 12.97
CA LYS A 25 0.86 13.19 12.75
C LYS A 25 0.41 13.24 11.28
N ILE A 26 0.95 12.39 10.42
CA ILE A 26 0.53 12.29 9.02
C ILE A 26 -0.71 11.37 8.95
N PRO A 27 -1.83 11.82 8.38
CA PRO A 27 -3.06 11.03 8.26
C PRO A 27 -2.98 10.02 7.09
N ALA A 28 -1.92 9.20 7.05
CA ALA A 28 -1.64 8.21 6.00
C ALA A 28 -2.01 6.77 6.42
N CYS A 29 -2.85 6.60 7.45
CA CYS A 29 -3.20 5.29 8.02
C CYS A 29 -3.75 4.31 6.97
N ALA A 30 -4.52 4.80 6.01
CA ALA A 30 -5.08 3.98 4.95
C ALA A 30 -3.99 3.38 4.06
N ALA A 31 -3.03 4.21 3.62
CA ALA A 31 -1.89 3.75 2.84
C ALA A 31 -1.00 2.79 3.63
N HIS A 32 -0.74 3.06 4.91
CA HIS A 32 0.01 2.16 5.80
C HIS A 32 -0.67 0.78 5.90
N SER A 33 -1.98 0.76 6.14
CA SER A 33 -2.75 -0.48 6.28
C SER A 33 -2.76 -1.31 4.99
N ILE A 34 -2.96 -0.64 3.84
CA ILE A 34 -2.94 -1.32 2.54
C ILE A 34 -1.53 -1.83 2.20
N VAL A 35 -0.47 -1.07 2.50
CA VAL A 35 0.91 -1.54 2.34
C VAL A 35 1.18 -2.77 3.19
N THR A 36 0.83 -2.79 4.48
CA THR A 36 0.98 -3.99 5.32
C THR A 36 0.25 -5.19 4.71
N MET A 37 -0.97 -5.00 4.22
CA MET A 37 -1.69 -6.06 3.50
C MET A 37 -0.94 -6.52 2.24
N MET A 38 -0.37 -5.59 1.45
CA MET A 38 0.47 -5.94 0.30
C MET A 38 1.68 -6.78 0.71
N GLN A 39 2.39 -6.40 1.77
CA GLN A 39 3.54 -7.17 2.29
C GLN A 39 3.14 -8.61 2.58
N ILE A 40 2.01 -8.79 3.25
CA ILE A 40 1.56 -10.13 3.59
C ILE A 40 1.18 -10.94 2.34
N GLN A 41 0.45 -10.34 1.40
CA GLN A 41 0.08 -11.07 0.17
C GLN A 41 1.31 -11.46 -0.64
N TRP A 42 2.29 -10.56 -0.77
CA TRP A 42 3.53 -10.87 -1.47
C TRP A 42 4.34 -11.96 -0.76
N TYR A 43 4.47 -11.91 0.56
CA TYR A 43 5.12 -12.96 1.35
C TYR A 43 4.47 -14.33 1.13
N ARG A 44 3.14 -14.41 1.10
CA ARG A 44 2.44 -15.69 0.85
C ARG A 44 2.70 -16.30 -0.52
N HIS A 45 2.92 -15.47 -1.54
CA HIS A 45 3.09 -15.93 -2.92
C HIS A 45 4.55 -16.18 -3.28
N THR A 46 5.47 -15.43 -2.67
CA THR A 46 6.89 -15.41 -3.03
C THR A 46 7.81 -15.93 -1.94
N GLY A 47 7.39 -15.88 -0.67
CA GLY A 47 8.24 -16.12 0.49
C GLY A 47 9.04 -14.89 0.94
N GLU A 48 8.86 -13.74 0.29
CA GLU A 48 9.65 -12.53 0.53
C GLU A 48 8.78 -11.39 1.08
N ILE A 49 9.29 -10.68 2.08
CA ILE A 49 8.69 -9.43 2.57
C ILE A 49 9.29 -8.29 1.76
N ILE A 50 8.42 -7.49 1.14
CA ILE A 50 8.82 -6.35 0.34
C ILE A 50 8.57 -5.08 1.15
N ASN A 51 9.56 -4.19 1.27
CA ASN A 51 9.42 -2.93 2.01
C ASN A 51 8.77 -1.85 1.14
N PHE A 52 7.45 -1.96 0.92
CA PHE A 52 6.68 -0.99 0.12
C PHE A 52 6.59 0.38 0.80
N SER A 53 6.48 1.43 -0.02
CA SER A 53 6.33 2.82 0.44
C SER A 53 4.86 3.21 0.66
N PRO A 54 4.38 3.40 1.90
CA PRO A 54 3.04 3.91 2.13
C PRO A 54 2.85 5.33 1.59
N ARG A 55 3.91 6.14 1.61
CA ARG A 55 3.91 7.51 1.06
C ARG A 55 3.52 7.52 -0.42
N PHE A 56 3.98 6.56 -1.20
CA PHE A 56 3.63 6.45 -2.62
C PHE A 56 2.11 6.35 -2.84
N LEU A 57 1.44 5.44 -2.12
CA LEU A 57 -0.01 5.29 -2.23
C LEU A 57 -0.79 6.46 -1.61
N ASP A 58 -0.28 7.08 -0.54
CA ASP A 58 -0.90 8.26 0.06
C ASP A 58 -0.90 9.48 -0.90
N ILE A 59 0.19 9.68 -1.65
CA ILE A 59 0.30 10.74 -2.67
C ILE A 59 -0.63 10.47 -3.86
N LEU A 60 -0.70 9.22 -4.31
CA LEU A 60 -1.50 8.85 -5.49
C LEU A 60 -3.00 8.83 -5.23
N SER A 61 -3.42 8.61 -3.99
CA SER A 61 -4.84 8.49 -3.59
C SER A 61 -5.57 9.83 -3.41
N TRP A 62 -5.02 10.92 -3.92
CA TRP A 62 -5.67 12.23 -3.89
C TRP A 62 -6.95 12.25 -4.73
N THR A 63 -8.03 12.78 -4.15
CA THR A 63 -9.31 13.04 -4.82
C THR A 63 -9.67 14.53 -4.66
N PRO A 64 -10.51 15.12 -5.54
CA PRO A 64 -10.80 16.55 -5.53
C PRO A 64 -11.48 17.07 -4.26
N ASP A 65 -12.09 16.19 -3.48
CA ASP A 65 -12.82 16.46 -2.24
C ASP A 65 -11.96 16.36 -0.97
N LEU A 66 -10.68 16.01 -1.10
CA LEU A 66 -9.76 15.89 0.03
C LEU A 66 -8.94 17.17 0.24
N ASP A 67 -8.83 17.57 1.51
CA ASP A 67 -7.88 18.58 1.96
C ASP A 67 -6.51 17.96 2.30
N LEU A 68 -5.50 18.83 2.40
CA LEU A 68 -4.11 18.43 2.68
C LEU A 68 -3.95 17.66 3.99
N TYR A 69 -4.80 17.92 4.98
CA TYR A 69 -4.73 17.31 6.31
C TYR A 69 -5.71 16.15 6.50
N ASP A 70 -6.38 15.70 5.45
CA ASP A 70 -7.34 14.61 5.53
C ASP A 70 -6.70 13.23 5.43
N GLY A 71 -7.44 12.23 5.90
CA GLY A 71 -7.16 10.83 5.61
C GLY A 71 -7.29 10.49 4.13
N ARG A 72 -7.19 9.20 3.82
CA ARG A 72 -7.47 8.68 2.47
C ARG A 72 -8.57 7.63 2.53
N ASP A 73 -9.39 7.60 1.50
CA ASP A 73 -10.40 6.55 1.33
C ASP A 73 -9.72 5.20 1.08
N MET A 74 -10.04 4.21 1.91
CA MET A 74 -9.45 2.87 1.84
C MET A 74 -9.72 2.19 0.49
N GLY A 75 -10.91 2.40 -0.09
CA GLY A 75 -11.28 1.83 -1.38
C GLY A 75 -10.44 2.39 -2.52
N VAL A 76 -10.18 3.70 -2.52
CA VAL A 76 -9.29 4.37 -3.49
C VAL A 76 -7.86 3.85 -3.37
N VAL A 77 -7.33 3.76 -2.15
CA VAL A 77 -5.97 3.25 -1.91
C VAL A 77 -5.85 1.78 -2.35
N MET A 78 -6.86 0.96 -2.06
CA MET A 78 -6.90 -0.46 -2.47
C MET A 78 -7.00 -0.63 -4.00
N ASP A 79 -7.81 0.19 -4.67
CA ASP A 79 -7.88 0.21 -6.14
C ASP A 79 -6.51 0.54 -6.75
N LEU A 80 -5.82 1.57 -6.23
CA LEU A 80 -4.48 1.95 -6.65
C LEU A 80 -3.46 0.82 -6.42
N ALA A 81 -3.43 0.22 -5.23
CA ALA A 81 -2.57 -0.93 -4.95
C ALA A 81 -2.82 -2.11 -5.90
N THR A 82 -4.06 -2.26 -6.37
CA THR A 82 -4.43 -3.35 -7.28
C THR A 82 -4.07 -3.07 -8.73
N ARG A 83 -4.31 -1.85 -9.23
CA ARG A 83 -4.14 -1.49 -10.65
C ARG A 83 -2.79 -0.86 -10.98
N VAL A 84 -2.20 -0.11 -10.04
CA VAL A 84 -0.89 0.55 -10.18
C VAL A 84 0.18 -0.26 -9.46
N GLY A 85 -0.11 -0.72 -8.24
CA GLY A 85 0.86 -1.34 -7.34
C GLY A 85 1.54 -0.29 -6.45
N CYS A 86 2.68 -0.63 -5.85
CA CYS A 86 3.40 0.24 -4.92
C CYS A 86 4.92 0.08 -5.11
N CYS A 87 5.64 1.20 -5.15
CA CYS A 87 7.11 1.18 -5.17
C CYS A 87 7.67 0.86 -3.77
N THR A 88 8.95 0.55 -3.70
CA THR A 88 9.65 0.29 -2.43
C THR A 88 10.06 1.59 -1.74
N GLU A 89 10.38 1.51 -0.44
CA GLU A 89 10.96 2.65 0.30
C GLU A 89 12.36 3.03 -0.20
N ASP A 90 13.05 2.15 -0.94
CA ASP A 90 14.34 2.48 -1.57
C ASP A 90 14.17 3.57 -2.64
N LEU A 91 13.05 3.58 -3.36
CA LEU A 91 12.73 4.63 -4.32
C LEU A 91 12.02 5.83 -3.68
N LEU A 92 11.11 5.60 -2.73
CA LEU A 92 10.38 6.67 -2.06
C LEU A 92 10.26 6.40 -0.54
N PRO A 93 11.16 6.95 0.29
CA PRO A 93 11.13 6.73 1.72
C PRO A 93 9.86 7.28 2.39
N ASN A 94 9.34 6.54 3.37
CA ASN A 94 8.23 6.95 4.23
C ASN A 94 8.69 7.86 5.39
N ASP A 95 9.28 9.00 5.05
CA ASP A 95 9.77 9.95 6.04
C ASP A 95 8.62 10.77 6.64
N THR A 96 8.02 10.26 7.71
CA THR A 96 6.92 10.91 8.45
C THR A 96 7.39 12.06 9.35
N THR A 97 8.67 12.44 9.29
CA THR A 97 9.20 13.64 9.96
C THR A 97 9.06 14.90 9.10
N LEU A 98 8.79 14.73 7.80
CA LEU A 98 8.58 15.82 6.85
C LEU A 98 7.30 16.64 7.18
N PRO A 99 7.29 17.95 6.88
CA PRO A 99 6.05 18.71 6.79
C PRO A 99 5.08 18.05 5.81
N ILE A 100 3.77 18.14 6.07
CA ILE A 100 2.75 17.40 5.30
C ILE A 100 2.71 17.82 3.83
N GLU A 101 3.01 19.09 3.55
CA GLU A 101 3.11 19.67 2.20
C GLU A 101 4.22 18.98 1.39
N VAL A 102 5.34 18.66 2.04
CA VAL A 102 6.48 17.97 1.42
C VAL A 102 6.22 16.47 1.36
N TYR A 103 5.65 15.89 2.43
CA TYR A 103 5.29 14.48 2.47
C TYR A 103 4.33 14.12 1.33
N ARG A 104 3.34 14.99 1.05
CA ARG A 104 2.30 14.79 0.02
C ARG A 104 2.61 15.45 -1.32
N ASP A 105 3.84 15.90 -1.55
CA ASP A 105 4.23 16.52 -2.82
C ASP A 105 4.10 15.52 -3.98
N ARG A 106 3.14 15.78 -4.88
CA ARG A 106 2.85 14.91 -6.03
C ARG A 106 3.94 14.99 -7.10
N SER A 107 4.73 16.07 -7.11
CA SER A 107 5.76 16.31 -8.13
C SER A 107 6.96 15.36 -8.01
N ILE A 108 7.16 14.75 -6.84
CA ILE A 108 8.27 13.83 -6.58
C ILE A 108 8.05 12.44 -7.21
N ILE A 109 6.83 12.14 -7.67
CA ILE A 109 6.50 10.85 -8.27
C ILE A 109 7.16 10.74 -9.64
N THR A 110 8.11 9.79 -9.76
CA THR A 110 8.88 9.58 -10.99
C THR A 110 8.35 8.42 -11.82
N LYS A 111 8.73 8.40 -13.11
CA LYS A 111 8.46 7.25 -14.00
C LYS A 111 9.11 5.95 -13.50
N ALA A 112 10.25 6.05 -12.81
CA ALA A 112 10.93 4.89 -12.24
C ALA A 112 10.11 4.26 -11.10
N MET A 113 9.55 5.09 -10.21
CA MET A 113 8.65 4.62 -9.14
C MET A 113 7.41 3.93 -9.70
N ILE A 114 6.78 4.51 -10.73
CA ILE A 114 5.61 3.91 -11.38
C ILE A 114 5.99 2.58 -12.07
N LYS A 115 7.16 2.52 -12.70
CA LYS A 115 7.65 1.31 -13.36
C LYS A 115 7.88 0.18 -12.35
N GLU A 116 8.50 0.49 -11.21
CA GLU A 116 8.68 -0.48 -10.12
C GLU A 116 7.32 -0.87 -9.52
N ALA A 117 6.44 0.09 -9.22
CA ALA A 117 5.12 -0.20 -8.66
C ALA A 117 4.34 -1.22 -9.50
N ASN A 118 4.44 -1.16 -10.83
CA ASN A 118 3.76 -2.08 -11.73
C ASN A 118 4.17 -3.55 -11.57
N THR A 119 5.38 -3.85 -11.09
CA THR A 119 5.78 -5.23 -10.82
C THR A 119 5.05 -5.79 -9.60
N TYR A 120 4.60 -4.92 -8.69
CA TYR A 120 4.06 -5.29 -7.39
C TYR A 120 2.54 -5.11 -7.24
N ARG A 121 1.81 -5.02 -8.36
CA ARG A 121 0.35 -4.96 -8.36
C ARG A 121 -0.27 -6.16 -7.66
N LEU A 122 -1.28 -5.94 -6.82
CA LEU A 122 -2.05 -7.05 -6.24
C LEU A 122 -2.77 -7.88 -7.32
N SER A 123 -3.10 -7.28 -8.47
CA SER A 123 -3.66 -8.01 -9.62
C SER A 123 -2.70 -9.06 -10.20
N ASN A 124 -1.38 -8.89 -10.05
CA ASN A 124 -0.40 -9.90 -10.45
C ASN A 124 -0.48 -11.15 -9.56
N LEU A 125 -1.04 -11.03 -8.35
CA LEU A 125 -1.32 -12.14 -7.43
C LEU A 125 -2.73 -12.73 -7.62
N GLY A 126 -3.44 -12.32 -8.67
CA GLY A 126 -4.82 -12.75 -8.93
C GLY A 126 -5.87 -12.06 -8.05
N LEU A 127 -5.49 -11.09 -7.23
CA LEU A 127 -6.43 -10.33 -6.39
C LEU A 127 -7.08 -9.23 -7.22
N ARG A 128 -8.42 -9.14 -7.16
CA ARG A 128 -9.20 -8.09 -7.83
C ARG A 128 -10.13 -7.44 -6.81
N PRO A 129 -10.42 -6.13 -6.92
CA PRO A 129 -11.41 -5.51 -6.06
C PRO A 129 -12.76 -6.18 -6.36
N GLN A 130 -13.33 -6.86 -5.37
CA GLN A 130 -14.72 -7.31 -5.50
C GLN A 130 -15.61 -6.12 -5.24
N ARG A 131 -16.38 -5.71 -6.26
CA ARG A 131 -17.59 -4.93 -5.98
C ARG A 131 -18.52 -5.85 -5.22
N LEU A 132 -18.75 -5.56 -3.94
CA LEU A 132 -19.89 -6.11 -3.24
C LEU A 132 -21.11 -5.53 -3.97
N SER A 133 -21.66 -6.27 -4.93
CA SER A 133 -22.90 -5.92 -5.60
C SER A 133 -24.04 -6.05 -4.58
N GLY A 134 -24.15 -5.07 -3.70
CA GLY A 134 -25.37 -4.78 -2.99
C GLY A 134 -26.22 -3.93 -3.91
N ASN A 135 -27.30 -4.50 -4.43
CA ASN A 135 -28.46 -3.72 -4.86
C ASN A 135 -28.79 -2.75 -3.73
N ARG A 136 -28.50 -1.46 -3.94
CA ARG A 136 -29.24 -0.40 -3.28
C ARG A 136 -30.34 -0.03 -4.26
N ASN A 137 -31.57 -0.34 -3.87
CA ASN A 137 -32.80 0.01 -4.56
C ASN A 137 -32.84 1.49 -4.93
#